data_AF-A0A535T6B9-F1
#
_entry.id   AF-A0A535T6B9-F1
#
_cell.length_a   1.000
_cell.length_b   1.000
_cell.length_c   1.000
_cell.angle_alpha   90.00
_cell.angle_beta   90.00
_cell.angle_gamma   90.00
#
_symmetry.space_group_name_H-M   'P 1'
#
loop_
_entity.id
_entity.type
_entity.pdbx_description
1 polymer ?
#
loop_
_entity_poly.entity_id
_entity_poly.type
_entity_poly.pdbx_seq_one_letter_code
_entity_poly.pdbx_strand_id
1 'polypeptide(L)'
;PFGVNRDRLTESARQLRVPIIVTNNQGDADAVITLKNYYRRQPERLQQAEQDRKLIIILKNNTVAQMQHALAHIFDIPTADAPSDDDDEAESDSKGSDDSTTRALLETEDAIHQVLNKGLTTAELAPANAYIRRLQHQMATRYNLISRSRGKEPYRRVKIFRSRD
;
A
#
# COMPACT_ATOMS: atom_id res chain seq x y z
N PRO A 1 1.21 -3.70 18.44
CA PRO A 1 1.76 -4.28 17.19
C PRO A 1 1.03 -5.59 16.88
N PHE A 2 0.73 -5.86 15.60
CA PHE A 2 -0.02 -7.04 15.18
C PHE A 2 0.83 -7.94 14.26
N GLY A 3 1.13 -9.16 14.70
CA GLY A 3 1.94 -10.12 13.94
C GLY A 3 3.44 -9.77 13.83
N VAL A 4 3.90 -8.71 14.50
CA VAL A 4 5.32 -8.28 14.53
C VAL A 4 5.95 -8.72 15.85
N ASN A 5 7.22 -9.13 15.82
CA ASN A 5 7.93 -9.54 17.03
C ASN A 5 8.23 -8.30 17.90
N ARG A 6 7.67 -8.28 19.12
CA ARG A 6 7.79 -7.16 20.06
C ARG A 6 9.25 -6.88 20.46
N ASP A 7 10.04 -7.93 20.64
CA ASP A 7 11.43 -7.79 21.09
C ASP A 7 12.27 -7.13 19.98
N ARG A 8 12.08 -7.59 18.74
CA ARG A 8 12.74 -7.00 17.56
C ARG A 8 12.31 -5.55 17.30
N LEU A 9 11.05 -5.22 17.53
CA LEU A 9 10.57 -3.83 17.40
C LEU A 9 11.21 -2.93 18.46
N THR A 10 11.30 -3.44 19.69
CA THR A 10 11.93 -2.71 20.81
C THR A 10 13.42 -2.52 20.57
N GLU A 11 14.10 -3.54 20.05
CA GLU A 11 15.51 -3.49 19.66
C GLU A 11 15.75 -2.47 18.53
N SER A 12 14.91 -2.50 17.49
CA SER A 12 14.95 -1.54 16.38
C SER A 12 14.85 -0.10 16.87
N ALA A 13 13.93 0.17 17.79
CA ALA A 13 13.73 1.49 18.36
C ALA A 13 14.89 1.96 19.24
N ARG A 14 15.48 1.04 20.03
CA ARG A 14 16.68 1.35 20.83
C ARG A 14 17.85 1.74 19.95
N GLN A 15 18.06 1.02 18.84
CA GLN A 15 19.14 1.32 17.90
C GLN A 15 18.97 2.69 17.23
N LEU A 16 17.73 3.07 16.89
CA LEU A 16 17.41 4.41 16.38
C LEU A 16 17.31 5.49 17.46
N ARG A 17 17.45 5.11 18.74
CA ARG A 17 17.28 5.99 19.91
C ARG A 17 15.95 6.77 19.90
N VAL A 18 14.89 6.15 19.36
CA VAL A 18 13.56 6.74 19.32
C VAL A 18 12.74 6.34 20.55
N PRO A 19 12.03 7.27 21.19
CA PRO A 19 11.20 6.97 22.34
C PRO A 19 9.87 6.35 21.89
N ILE A 20 9.82 5.02 21.78
CA ILE A 20 8.56 4.30 21.50
C ILE A 20 8.03 3.62 22.76
N ILE A 21 6.71 3.58 22.89
CA ILE A 21 6.01 2.80 23.91
C ILE A 21 5.17 1.76 23.19
N VAL A 22 5.49 0.48 23.40
CA VAL A 22 4.74 -0.62 22.79
C VAL A 22 3.57 -0.99 23.71
N THR A 23 2.35 -0.60 23.30
CA THR A 23 1.12 -0.98 24.00
C THR A 23 0.41 -2.17 23.36
N ASN A 24 -0.33 -2.91 24.18
CA ASN A 24 -1.23 -4.00 23.76
C ASN A 24 -2.65 -3.48 23.52
N ASN A 25 -2.98 -2.30 24.05
CA ASN A 25 -4.27 -1.67 23.86
C ASN A 25 -4.23 -0.81 22.59
N GLN A 26 -5.07 -1.14 21.62
CA GLN A 26 -5.19 -0.38 20.37
C GLN A 26 -5.72 1.04 20.63
N GLY A 27 -6.52 1.25 21.68
CA GLY A 27 -7.05 2.55 22.07
C GLY A 27 -5.97 3.59 22.35
N ASP A 28 -4.94 3.19 23.08
CA ASP A 28 -3.86 4.06 23.59
C ASP A 28 -2.68 4.18 22.60
N ALA A 29 -2.80 3.64 21.40
CA ALA A 29 -1.74 3.62 20.41
C ALA A 29 -1.89 4.79 19.41
N ASP A 30 -0.83 5.56 19.21
CA ASP A 30 -0.77 6.61 18.17
C ASP A 30 -0.51 6.02 16.77
N ALA A 31 0.20 4.88 16.72
CA ALA A 31 0.52 4.17 15.50
C ALA A 31 0.38 2.65 15.66
N VAL A 32 -0.08 1.99 14.61
CA VAL A 32 -0.29 0.54 14.54
C VAL A 32 0.63 -0.04 13.47
N ILE A 33 1.58 -0.88 13.91
CA ILE A 33 2.46 -1.63 13.01
C ILE A 33 1.93 -3.05 12.84
N THR A 34 1.76 -3.49 11.60
CA THR A 34 1.28 -4.84 11.23
C THR A 34 2.08 -5.43 10.08
N LEU A 35 2.13 -6.75 9.95
CA LEU A 35 2.64 -7.40 8.74
C LEU A 35 1.60 -7.41 7.61
N LYS A 36 2.04 -7.40 6.36
CA LYS A 36 1.19 -7.49 5.15
C LYS A 36 0.32 -8.75 5.14
N ASN A 37 0.88 -9.88 5.56
CA ASN A 37 0.16 -11.15 5.67
C ASN A 37 -0.93 -11.11 6.75
N TYR A 38 -0.70 -10.37 7.84
CA TYR A 38 -1.67 -10.25 8.93
C TYR A 38 -2.80 -9.27 8.56
N TYR A 39 -2.46 -8.16 7.89
CA TYR A 39 -3.42 -7.20 7.36
C TYR A 39 -4.46 -7.85 6.44
N ARG A 40 -4.03 -8.76 5.55
CA ARG A 40 -4.93 -9.48 4.64
C ARG A 40 -5.87 -10.47 5.35
N ARG A 41 -5.45 -11.04 6.48
CA ARG A 41 -6.21 -12.10 7.17
C ARG A 41 -7.21 -11.56 8.19
N GLN A 42 -6.95 -10.39 8.78
CA GLN A 42 -7.84 -9.78 9.78
C GLN A 42 -7.99 -8.26 9.58
N PRO A 43 -8.64 -7.82 8.49
CA PRO A 43 -8.86 -6.40 8.22
C PRO A 43 -9.78 -5.72 9.24
N GLU A 44 -10.71 -6.45 9.88
CA GLU A 44 -11.69 -5.87 10.82
C GLU A 44 -11.04 -5.21 12.04
N ARG A 45 -9.98 -5.79 12.60
CA ARG A 45 -9.26 -5.20 13.74
C ARG A 45 -8.48 -3.95 13.35
N LEU A 46 -8.01 -3.89 12.11
CA LEU A 46 -7.29 -2.74 11.57
C LEU A 46 -8.24 -1.63 11.08
N GLN A 47 -9.46 -1.98 10.65
CA GLN A 47 -10.51 -1.01 10.33
C GLN A 47 -10.85 -0.12 11.52
N GLN A 48 -10.82 -0.65 12.75
CA GLN A 48 -11.04 0.19 13.93
C GLN A 48 -9.91 1.21 14.13
N ALA A 49 -8.64 0.83 13.88
CA ALA A 49 -7.52 1.78 13.90
C ALA A 49 -7.66 2.84 12.80
N GLU A 50 -8.16 2.43 11.63
CA GLU A 50 -8.41 3.32 10.49
C GLU A 50 -9.54 4.31 10.80
N GLN A 51 -10.64 3.85 11.43
CA GLN A 51 -11.73 4.69 11.91
C GLN A 51 -11.27 5.69 12.97
N ASP A 52 -10.39 5.26 13.87
CA ASP A 52 -9.75 6.10 14.89
C ASP A 52 -8.68 7.05 14.32
N ARG A 53 -8.46 7.05 12.98
CA ARG A 53 -7.45 7.84 12.26
C ARG A 53 -6.02 7.64 12.77
N LYS A 54 -5.70 6.46 13.28
CA LYS A 54 -4.35 6.10 13.73
C LYS A 54 -3.47 5.78 12.54
N LEU A 55 -2.17 6.04 12.66
CA LEU A 55 -1.20 5.74 11.60
C LEU A 55 -1.02 4.22 11.48
N ILE A 56 -1.40 3.62 10.35
CA ILE A 56 -1.22 2.19 10.10
C ILE A 56 0.01 1.97 9.22
N ILE A 57 0.99 1.22 9.73
CA ILE A 57 2.23 0.89 9.02
C ILE A 57 2.25 -0.61 8.74
N ILE A 58 2.41 -0.94 7.47
CA ILE A 58 2.39 -2.32 7.00
C ILE A 58 3.82 -2.73 6.62
N LEU A 59 4.41 -3.62 7.41
CA LEU A 59 5.72 -4.20 7.13
C LEU A 59 5.58 -5.40 6.18
N LYS A 60 6.54 -5.56 5.27
CA LYS A 60 6.63 -6.72 4.37
C LYS A 60 7.05 -7.96 5.17
N ASN A 61 8.14 -7.84 5.95
CA ASN A 61 8.77 -8.90 6.73
C ASN A 61 8.93 -8.49 8.21
N ASN A 62 9.18 -9.48 9.07
CA ASN A 62 9.42 -9.29 10.50
C ASN A 62 10.93 -9.13 10.79
N THR A 63 11.63 -8.24 10.06
CA THR A 63 13.07 -7.99 10.19
C THR A 63 13.34 -6.69 10.94
N VAL A 64 14.45 -6.67 11.72
CA VAL A 64 14.88 -5.49 12.51
C VAL A 64 15.12 -4.29 11.60
N ALA A 65 15.82 -4.47 10.47
CA ALA A 65 16.08 -3.39 9.51
C ALA A 65 14.80 -2.74 8.95
N GLN A 66 13.76 -3.53 8.61
CA GLN A 66 12.48 -2.97 8.14
C GLN A 66 11.73 -2.25 9.26
N MET A 67 11.76 -2.78 10.48
CA MET A 67 11.18 -2.11 11.65
C MET A 67 11.89 -0.80 11.95
N GLN A 68 13.22 -0.75 11.82
CA GLN A 68 13.99 0.48 11.95
C GLN A 68 13.57 1.50 10.89
N HIS A 69 13.59 1.11 9.61
CA HIS A 69 13.19 2.03 8.55
C HIS A 69 11.77 2.58 8.74
N ALA A 70 10.83 1.70 9.12
CA ALA A 70 9.46 2.12 9.43
C ALA A 70 9.41 3.14 10.58
N LEU A 71 10.19 2.94 11.64
CA LEU A 71 10.30 3.91 12.74
C LEU A 71 10.98 5.20 12.29
N ALA A 72 12.06 5.14 11.50
CA ALA A 72 12.75 6.31 10.97
C ALA A 72 11.80 7.18 10.12
N HIS A 73 10.93 6.58 9.31
CA HIS A 73 9.91 7.29 8.54
C HIS A 73 8.83 7.97 9.41
N ILE A 74 8.48 7.40 10.57
CA ILE A 74 7.54 8.06 11.51
C ILE A 74 8.17 9.33 12.10
N PHE A 75 9.45 9.24 12.45
CA PHE A 75 10.18 10.30 13.13
C PHE A 75 10.93 11.24 12.17
N ASP A 76 10.70 11.10 10.85
CA ASP A 76 11.38 11.85 9.78
C ASP A 76 12.91 11.90 9.94
N ILE A 77 13.48 10.78 10.40
CA ILE A 77 14.93 10.66 10.64
C ILE A 77 15.59 10.29 9.30
N PRO A 78 16.55 11.10 8.80
CA PRO A 78 17.29 10.76 7.59
C PRO A 78 18.21 9.56 7.88
N THR A 79 17.79 8.36 7.51
CA THR A 79 18.67 7.19 7.52
C THR A 79 19.45 7.14 6.20
N ALA A 80 20.77 7.31 6.29
CA ALA A 80 21.70 7.28 5.15
C ALA A 80 21.82 5.89 4.50
N ASP A 81 21.43 4.85 5.24
CA ASP A 81 21.28 3.50 4.76
C ASP A 81 19.79 3.27 4.48
N ALA A 82 19.29 3.78 3.37
CA ALA A 82 18.10 3.21 2.75
C ALA A 82 18.56 1.88 2.15
N PRO A 83 18.25 0.70 2.72
CA PRO A 83 18.33 -0.49 1.91
C PRO A 83 17.31 -0.26 0.78
N SER A 84 17.82 -0.08 -0.43
CA SER A 84 17.05 -0.32 -1.64
C SER A 84 16.28 -1.62 -1.42
N ASP A 85 14.99 -1.60 -1.73
CA ASP A 85 14.06 -2.74 -1.68
C ASP A 85 14.50 -3.92 -2.62
N ASP A 86 15.79 -4.02 -2.99
CA ASP A 86 16.33 -4.86 -4.06
C ASP A 86 17.22 -6.03 -3.62
N ASP A 87 17.75 -6.08 -2.38
CA ASP A 87 18.64 -7.17 -1.97
C ASP A 87 17.95 -8.14 -0.98
N ASP A 88 17.22 -9.11 -1.54
CA ASP A 88 17.24 -10.51 -1.10
C ASP A 88 16.61 -11.39 -2.18
N GLU A 89 17.45 -11.82 -3.13
CA GLU A 89 17.20 -12.92 -4.05
C GLU A 89 17.43 -14.27 -3.36
N ALA A 90 16.52 -14.66 -2.46
CA ALA A 90 16.33 -16.05 -2.07
C ALA A 90 15.01 -16.16 -1.31
N GLU A 91 13.95 -16.49 -2.05
CA GLU A 91 12.77 -17.31 -1.67
C GLU A 91 11.59 -16.89 -2.56
N SER A 92 11.33 -17.78 -3.52
CA SER A 92 10.32 -17.71 -4.57
C SER A 92 8.90 -17.57 -4.01
N ASP A 93 8.34 -16.35 -3.90
CA ASP A 93 6.90 -16.06 -4.18
C ASP A 93 6.41 -14.60 -3.99
N SER A 94 7.27 -13.55 -4.00
CA SER A 94 6.75 -12.18 -3.72
C SER A 94 7.40 -10.98 -4.42
N LYS A 95 8.06 -11.14 -5.58
CA LYS A 95 8.45 -10.00 -6.46
C LYS A 95 7.30 -9.41 -7.30
N GLY A 96 6.08 -9.96 -7.22
CA GLY A 96 4.96 -9.54 -8.08
C GLY A 96 4.14 -8.35 -7.61
N SER A 97 4.15 -7.94 -6.34
CA SER A 97 3.06 -7.08 -5.80
C SER A 97 3.29 -5.57 -5.80
N ASP A 98 4.52 -5.08 -5.61
CA ASP A 98 4.81 -3.64 -5.78
C ASP A 98 4.92 -3.31 -7.27
N ASP A 99 5.60 -4.15 -8.03
CA ASP A 99 5.73 -4.03 -9.47
C ASP A 99 4.36 -4.11 -10.18
N SER A 100 3.45 -5.03 -9.77
CA SER A 100 2.09 -5.06 -10.35
C SER A 100 1.25 -3.83 -9.99
N THR A 101 1.42 -3.28 -8.79
CA THR A 101 0.67 -2.08 -8.39
C THR A 101 1.18 -0.87 -9.17
N THR A 102 2.49 -0.66 -9.23
CA THR A 102 3.12 0.41 -9.99
C THR A 102 2.81 0.29 -11.48
N ARG A 103 2.92 -0.91 -12.06
CA ARG A 103 2.53 -1.16 -13.46
C ARG A 103 1.06 -0.85 -13.73
N ALA A 104 0.15 -1.27 -12.84
CA ALA A 104 -1.28 -1.02 -13.03
C ALA A 104 -1.63 0.48 -12.94
N LEU A 105 -0.89 1.27 -12.14
CA LEU A 105 -1.07 2.72 -12.07
C LEU A 105 -0.49 3.43 -13.30
N LEU A 106 0.70 3.01 -13.76
CA LEU A 106 1.30 3.51 -15.00
C LEU A 106 0.42 3.21 -16.22
N GLU A 107 -0.13 2.00 -16.30
CA GLU A 107 -1.10 1.62 -17.35
C GLU A 107 -2.35 2.51 -17.30
N THR A 108 -2.80 2.88 -16.10
CA THR A 108 -3.96 3.76 -15.92
C THR A 108 -3.67 5.17 -16.44
N GLU A 109 -2.49 5.70 -16.14
CA GLU A 109 -2.06 7.01 -16.64
C GLU A 109 -1.98 7.03 -18.17
N ASP A 110 -1.38 6.00 -18.77
CA ASP A 110 -1.31 5.89 -20.23
C ASP A 110 -2.71 5.76 -20.85
N ALA A 111 -3.59 4.94 -20.26
CA ALA A 111 -4.98 4.80 -20.72
C ALA A 111 -5.75 6.14 -20.65
N ILE A 112 -5.53 6.94 -19.59
CA ILE A 112 -6.11 8.28 -19.46
C ILE A 112 -5.59 9.20 -20.57
N HIS A 113 -4.27 9.21 -20.81
CA HIS A 113 -3.66 10.00 -21.88
C HIS A 113 -4.17 9.59 -23.27
N GLN A 114 -4.38 8.30 -23.51
CA GLN A 114 -4.98 7.81 -24.74
C GLN A 114 -6.42 8.30 -24.93
N VAL A 115 -7.24 8.28 -23.87
CA VAL A 115 -8.63 8.77 -23.92
C VAL A 115 -8.71 10.28 -24.13
N LEU A 116 -7.83 11.05 -23.47
CA LEU A 116 -7.82 12.52 -23.56
C LEU A 116 -7.19 13.03 -24.86
N ASN A 117 -6.01 12.51 -25.22
CA ASN A 117 -5.20 13.09 -26.31
C ASN A 117 -5.44 12.41 -27.66
N LYS A 118 -5.68 11.08 -27.67
CA LYS A 118 -5.87 10.31 -28.92
C LYS A 118 -7.34 10.21 -29.34
N GLY A 119 -8.25 10.87 -28.62
CA GLY A 119 -9.68 10.91 -28.96
C GLY A 119 -10.43 9.58 -28.77
N LEU A 120 -9.84 8.62 -28.06
CA LEU A 120 -10.51 7.35 -27.74
C LEU A 120 -11.71 7.61 -26.83
N THR A 121 -12.87 7.03 -27.17
CA THR A 121 -14.08 7.18 -26.35
C THR A 121 -14.01 6.37 -25.06
N THR A 122 -13.27 5.26 -25.06
CA THR A 122 -13.10 4.36 -23.91
C THR A 122 -11.74 3.70 -23.90
N ALA A 123 -11.20 3.41 -22.71
CA ALA A 123 -10.03 2.56 -22.50
C ALA A 123 -10.31 1.51 -21.41
N GLU A 124 -9.75 0.30 -21.58
CA GLU A 124 -9.94 -0.82 -20.66
C GLU A 124 -8.59 -1.24 -20.09
N LEU A 125 -8.54 -1.40 -18.78
CA LEU A 125 -7.32 -1.74 -18.04
C LEU A 125 -7.23 -3.24 -17.77
N ALA A 126 -6.03 -3.71 -17.42
CA ALA A 126 -5.81 -5.06 -16.94
C ALA A 126 -6.67 -5.39 -15.70
N PRO A 127 -7.05 -6.67 -15.51
CA PRO A 127 -7.69 -7.12 -14.28
C PRO A 127 -6.84 -6.82 -13.05
N ALA A 128 -7.48 -6.26 -12.02
CA ALA A 128 -6.78 -5.83 -10.82
C ALA A 128 -7.63 -6.04 -9.56
N ASN A 129 -6.94 -6.23 -8.44
CA ASN A 129 -7.58 -6.38 -7.13
C ASN A 129 -8.36 -5.12 -6.73
N ALA A 130 -9.22 -5.24 -5.72
CA ALA A 130 -10.08 -4.14 -5.27
C ALA A 130 -9.34 -2.86 -4.88
N TYR A 131 -8.14 -2.98 -4.27
CA TYR A 131 -7.33 -1.83 -3.84
C TYR A 131 -6.80 -1.03 -5.04
N ILE A 132 -6.21 -1.72 -6.03
CA ILE A 132 -5.71 -1.09 -7.26
C ILE A 132 -6.87 -0.44 -8.01
N ARG A 133 -8.00 -1.14 -8.19
CA ARG A 133 -9.19 -0.56 -8.87
C ARG A 133 -9.68 0.73 -8.20
N ARG A 134 -9.60 0.84 -6.88
CA ARG A 134 -9.93 2.08 -6.15
C ARG A 134 -9.01 3.23 -6.56
N LEU A 135 -7.70 2.99 -6.61
CA LEU A 135 -6.72 3.98 -7.05
C LEU A 135 -6.95 4.38 -8.52
N GLN A 136 -7.22 3.41 -9.40
CA GLN A 136 -7.52 3.67 -10.81
C GLN A 136 -8.78 4.53 -10.98
N HIS A 137 -9.83 4.26 -10.19
CA HIS A 137 -11.04 5.09 -10.14
C HIS A 137 -10.75 6.52 -9.67
N GLN A 138 -9.92 6.68 -8.63
CA GLN A 138 -9.50 8.01 -8.13
C GLN A 138 -8.71 8.78 -9.17
N MET A 139 -7.77 8.13 -9.88
CA MET A 139 -7.03 8.73 -10.98
C MET A 139 -7.98 9.20 -12.08
N ALA A 140 -8.85 8.32 -12.60
CA ALA A 140 -9.82 8.70 -13.63
C ALA A 140 -10.68 9.91 -13.21
N THR A 141 -11.14 9.94 -11.96
CA THR A 141 -11.94 11.05 -11.41
C THR A 141 -11.16 12.37 -11.42
N ARG A 142 -9.87 12.36 -11.08
CA ARG A 142 -9.00 13.55 -11.09
C ARG A 142 -8.88 14.18 -12.48
N TYR A 143 -8.98 13.37 -13.53
CA TYR A 143 -8.97 13.82 -14.93
C TYR A 143 -10.38 14.05 -15.51
N ASN A 144 -11.42 14.13 -14.67
CA ASN A 144 -12.82 14.26 -15.09
C ASN A 144 -13.29 13.16 -16.06
N LEU A 145 -12.77 11.94 -15.89
CA LEU A 145 -13.17 10.77 -16.67
C LEU A 145 -14.12 9.88 -15.87
N ILE A 146 -15.09 9.31 -16.58
CA ILE A 146 -16.05 8.38 -15.99
C ILE A 146 -15.39 7.00 -15.93
N SER A 147 -15.49 6.30 -14.81
CA SER A 147 -14.88 4.97 -14.66
C SER A 147 -15.89 3.95 -14.13
N ARG A 148 -15.87 2.73 -14.67
CA ARG A 148 -16.75 1.62 -14.22
C ARG A 148 -15.97 0.32 -14.12
N SER A 149 -16.10 -0.37 -12.99
CA SER A 149 -15.58 -1.73 -12.82
C SER A 149 -16.50 -2.78 -13.47
N ARG A 150 -15.96 -3.70 -14.28
CA ARG A 150 -16.67 -4.81 -14.92
C ARG A 150 -15.98 -6.15 -14.64
N GLY A 151 -16.74 -7.25 -14.67
CA GLY A 151 -16.25 -8.61 -14.41
C GLY A 151 -16.44 -9.08 -12.96
N LYS A 152 -16.01 -10.32 -12.69
CA LYS A 152 -16.04 -10.97 -11.37
C LYS A 152 -14.60 -11.17 -10.88
N GLU A 153 -14.39 -11.04 -9.57
CA GLU A 153 -13.08 -11.30 -8.95
C GLU A 153 -12.63 -12.75 -9.24
N PRO A 154 -11.34 -13.00 -9.57
CA PRO A 154 -10.19 -12.09 -9.62
C PRO A 154 -10.01 -11.35 -10.95
N TYR A 155 -10.81 -11.63 -11.97
CA TYR A 155 -10.68 -11.06 -13.31
C TYR A 155 -11.42 -9.73 -13.49
N ARG A 156 -11.74 -9.04 -12.38
CA ARG A 156 -12.48 -7.77 -12.39
C ARG A 156 -11.53 -6.63 -12.78
N ARG A 157 -11.99 -5.76 -13.67
CA ARG A 157 -11.18 -4.70 -14.31
C ARG A 157 -11.92 -3.37 -14.38
N VAL A 158 -11.19 -2.27 -14.52
CA VAL A 158 -11.75 -0.92 -14.64
C VAL A 158 -11.76 -0.50 -16.11
N LYS A 159 -12.88 0.07 -16.54
CA LYS A 159 -13.03 0.68 -17.85
C LYS A 159 -13.24 2.18 -17.66
N ILE A 160 -12.42 2.97 -18.34
CA ILE A 160 -12.42 4.42 -18.33
C ILE A 160 -13.15 4.90 -19.59
N PHE A 161 -14.01 5.89 -19.42
CA PHE A 161 -14.83 6.48 -20.46
C PHE A 161 -14.58 7.99 -20.45
N ARG A 162 -14.53 8.57 -21.65
CA ARG A 162 -14.54 10.02 -21.77
C ARG A 162 -15.90 10.54 -21.29
N SER A 163 -15.90 11.49 -20.37
CA SER A 163 -17.10 12.28 -20.10
C SER A 163 -17.37 13.08 -21.37
N ARG A 164 -18.41 12.72 -22.13
CA ARG A 164 -18.91 13.58 -23.20
C ARG A 164 -19.57 14.80 -22.52
N ASP A 165 -19.29 15.99 -23.06
CA ASP A 165 -20.23 17.12 -22.97
C ASP A 165 -21.61 16.70 -23.47
#